data_AF-A0A7S0HNA9-F1
#
_entry.id   AF-A0A7S0HNA9-F1
#
_cell.length_a   1.000
_cell.length_b   1.000
_cell.length_c   1.000
_cell.angle_alpha   90.00
_cell.angle_beta   90.00
_cell.angle_gamma   90.00
#
_symmetry.space_group_name_H-M   'P 1'
#
loop_
_entity.id
_entity.type
_entity.pdbx_description
1 polymer ?
#
loop_
_entity_poly.entity_id
_entity_poly.type
_entity_poly.pdbx_seq_one_letter_code
_entity_poly.pdbx_strand_id
1 'polypeptide(L)'
;HGDLLAMHYCDKLTLLYSKEHFGRLLDLLVGTRDCAVYWASGDMDNFKLINDGWSHAHGDFAIIQTGLAIGKVVAEWNRKHKGVARCVPFRMGGDEFIFAVLVP
;
A
#
# COMPACT_ATOMS: atom_id res chain seq x y z
N HIS A 1 -2.22 7.37 22.84
CA HIS A 1 -1.60 6.05 22.57
C HIS A 1 -1.96 5.44 21.21
N GLY A 2 -3.11 5.77 20.58
CA GLY A 2 -3.44 5.29 19.23
C GLY A 2 -2.61 5.89 18.09
N ASP A 3 -2.25 7.17 18.18
CA ASP A 3 -1.53 7.88 17.11
C ASP A 3 -0.09 7.40 16.90
N LEU A 4 0.60 7.00 17.98
CA LEU A 4 1.97 6.46 17.92
C LEU A 4 2.04 5.09 17.24
N LEU A 5 0.99 4.27 17.38
CA LEU A 5 0.90 2.98 16.70
C LEU A 5 0.59 3.18 15.21
N ALA A 6 -0.36 4.05 14.87
CA ALA A 6 -0.67 4.38 13.47
C ALA A 6 0.57 4.86 12.68
N MET A 7 1.46 5.65 13.32
CA MET A 7 2.72 6.10 12.73
C MET A 7 3.74 4.97 12.44
N HIS A 8 3.57 3.78 13.05
CA HIS A 8 4.45 2.62 12.86
C HIS A 8 3.91 1.59 11.86
N TYR A 9 2.62 1.68 11.52
CA TYR A 9 1.97 0.78 10.56
C TYR A 9 1.86 1.39 9.17
N CYS A 10 1.84 2.73 9.07
CA CYS A 10 1.66 3.44 7.82
C CYS A 10 2.97 4.08 7.35
N ASP A 11 3.17 4.09 6.03
CA ASP A 11 4.17 4.90 5.37
C ASP A 11 3.89 6.38 5.61
N LYS A 12 4.94 7.14 5.93
CA LYS A 12 4.81 8.54 6.36
C LYS A 12 4.39 9.48 5.22
N LEU A 13 4.67 9.11 3.98
CA LEU A 13 4.42 9.96 2.82
C LEU A 13 2.99 9.75 2.28
N THR A 14 2.57 8.50 2.17
CA THR A 14 1.31 8.12 1.52
C THR A 14 0.19 7.75 2.48
N LEU A 15 0.51 7.48 3.74
CA LEU A 15 -0.39 6.93 4.77
C LEU A 15 -0.98 5.55 4.41
N LEU A 16 -0.53 4.93 3.32
CA LEU A 16 -0.74 3.51 3.04
C LEU A 16 0.05 2.67 4.04
N TYR A 17 -0.21 1.36 4.10
CA TYR A 17 0.56 0.50 4.99
C TYR A 17 2.04 0.44 4.58
N SER A 18 2.92 0.39 5.56
CA SER A 18 4.36 0.38 5.33
C SER A 18 4.89 -1.01 4.97
N LYS A 19 6.12 -1.07 4.48
CA LYS A 19 6.88 -2.32 4.28
C LYS A 19 6.97 -3.17 5.54
N GLU A 20 7.12 -2.55 6.72
CA GLU A 20 7.14 -3.28 7.99
C GLU A 20 5.77 -3.91 8.29
N HIS A 21 4.66 -3.25 7.93
CA HIS A 21 3.34 -3.84 8.08
C HIS A 21 3.09 -4.97 7.08
N PHE A 22 3.62 -4.86 5.87
CA PHE A 22 3.61 -5.96 4.90
C PHE A 22 4.28 -7.22 5.46
N GLY A 23 5.47 -7.09 6.06
CA GLY A 23 6.15 -8.21 6.73
C GLY A 23 5.29 -8.85 7.82
N ARG A 24 4.65 -8.04 8.66
CA ARG A 24 3.72 -8.56 9.68
C ARG A 24 2.50 -9.27 9.09
N LEU A 25 1.96 -8.79 7.98
CA LEU A 25 0.87 -9.49 7.30
C LEU A 25 1.34 -10.87 6.80
N LEU A 26 2.54 -10.94 6.21
CA LEU A 26 3.11 -12.23 5.77
C LEU A 26 3.23 -13.20 6.95
N ASP A 27 3.77 -12.75 8.09
CA ASP A 27 3.91 -13.59 9.29
C ASP A 27 2.55 -14.11 9.80
N LEU A 28 1.49 -13.30 9.72
CA LEU A 28 0.14 -13.71 10.10
C LEU A 28 -0.48 -14.71 9.12
N LEU A 29 -0.18 -14.57 7.83
CA LEU A 29 -0.68 -15.47 6.80
C LEU A 29 0.01 -16.83 6.87
N VAL A 30 1.25 -16.90 7.39
CA VAL A 30 1.91 -18.18 7.68
C VAL A 30 1.10 -18.95 8.72
N GLY A 31 0.46 -20.04 8.27
CA GLY A 31 -0.37 -20.90 9.11
C GLY A 31 -1.87 -20.55 9.12
N THR A 32 -2.28 -19.47 8.48
CA THR A 32 -3.70 -19.21 8.23
C THR A 32 -4.21 -20.19 7.17
N ARG A 33 -5.10 -21.10 7.57
CA ARG A 33 -5.81 -22.02 6.66
C ARG A 33 -7.05 -21.32 6.12
N ASP A 34 -7.50 -21.76 4.95
CA ASP A 34 -8.75 -21.29 4.31
C ASP A 34 -8.76 -19.78 3.98
N CYS A 35 -7.61 -19.21 3.63
CA CYS A 35 -7.51 -17.86 3.10
C CYS A 35 -6.61 -17.87 1.86
N ALA A 36 -7.19 -17.63 0.69
CA ALA A 36 -6.42 -17.43 -0.53
C ALA A 36 -5.92 -15.98 -0.58
N VAL A 37 -4.66 -15.79 -0.99
CA VAL A 37 -4.07 -14.46 -1.12
C VAL A 37 -3.53 -14.28 -2.53
N TYR A 38 -4.02 -13.25 -3.20
CA TYR A 38 -3.51 -12.81 -4.49
C TYR A 38 -2.64 -11.59 -4.30
N TRP A 39 -1.45 -11.63 -4.88
CA TRP A 39 -0.47 -10.55 -4.79
C TRP A 39 -0.36 -9.83 -6.13
N ALA A 40 -0.31 -8.51 -6.07
CA ALA A 40 0.09 -7.68 -7.19
C ALA A 40 1.13 -6.67 -6.72
N SER A 41 2.10 -6.38 -7.58
CA SER A 41 3.11 -5.34 -7.36
C SER A 41 3.14 -4.41 -8.57
N GLY A 42 3.43 -3.14 -8.34
CA GLY A 42 3.65 -2.17 -9.40
C GLY A 42 4.49 -1.00 -8.91
N ASP A 43 5.24 -0.41 -9.82
CA ASP A 43 6.00 0.83 -9.66
C ASP A 43 5.40 1.96 -10.49
N MET A 44 5.89 3.20 -10.31
CA MET A 44 5.42 4.34 -11.10
C MET A 44 6.29 4.48 -12.35
N ASP A 45 5.68 4.31 -13.52
CA ASP A 45 6.38 4.45 -14.80
C ASP A 45 7.16 5.76 -14.90
N ASN A 46 8.44 5.66 -15.23
CA ASN A 46 9.35 6.79 -15.44
C ASN A 46 9.50 7.74 -14.24
N PHE A 47 9.27 7.27 -13.00
CA PHE A 47 9.34 8.11 -11.79
C PHE A 47 10.64 8.91 -11.67
N LYS A 48 11.77 8.32 -12.07
CA LYS A 48 13.07 9.00 -12.05
C LYS A 48 13.09 10.27 -12.89
N LEU A 49 12.38 10.31 -14.03
CA LEU A 49 12.29 11.51 -14.86
C LEU A 49 11.59 12.65 -14.11
N ILE A 50 10.67 12.34 -13.18
CA ILE A 50 10.03 13.35 -12.34
C ILE A 50 11.05 13.97 -11.37
N ASN A 51 11.84 13.12 -10.70
CA ASN A 51 12.88 13.58 -9.78
C ASN A 51 13.95 14.41 -10.49
N ASP A 52 14.44 13.92 -11.62
CA ASP A 52 15.53 14.53 -12.38
C ASP A 52 15.08 15.83 -13.07
N GLY A 53 13.81 15.89 -13.50
CA GLY A 53 13.26 17.03 -14.26
C GLY A 53 12.76 18.18 -13.39
N TRP A 54 12.16 17.91 -12.22
CA TRP A 54 11.52 18.96 -11.40
C TRP A 54 12.10 19.10 -9.99
N SER A 55 12.30 17.99 -9.28
CA SER A 55 13.06 17.83 -8.02
C SER A 55 12.53 16.64 -7.23
N HIS A 56 13.27 16.19 -6.22
CA HIS A 56 12.78 15.21 -5.26
C HIS A 56 11.47 15.62 -4.56
N ALA A 57 11.26 16.90 -4.28
CA ALA A 57 10.01 17.37 -3.67
C ALA A 57 8.80 17.15 -4.61
N HIS A 58 9.00 17.26 -5.93
CA HIS A 58 7.96 16.94 -6.91
C HIS A 58 7.75 15.43 -7.05
N GLY A 59 8.82 14.63 -6.93
CA GLY A 59 8.70 13.18 -6.83
C GLY A 59 7.90 12.75 -5.61
N ASP A 60 8.19 13.33 -4.44
CA ASP A 60 7.42 13.09 -3.22
C ASP A 60 5.95 13.48 -3.42
N PHE A 61 5.68 14.63 -4.04
CA PHE A 61 4.32 15.03 -4.40
C PHE A 61 3.62 14.00 -5.29
N ALA A 62 4.29 13.50 -6.33
CA ALA A 62 3.74 12.47 -7.21
C ALA A 62 3.42 11.17 -6.44
N ILE A 63 4.31 10.73 -5.56
CA ILE A 63 4.09 9.55 -4.69
C ILE A 63 2.88 9.77 -3.77
N ILE A 64 2.75 10.95 -3.15
CA ILE A 64 1.60 11.31 -2.32
C ILE A 64 0.31 11.18 -3.13
N GLN A 65 0.25 11.76 -4.33
CA GLN A 65 -0.94 11.70 -5.17
C GLN A 65 -1.29 10.27 -5.60
N THR A 66 -0.29 9.46 -5.96
CA THR A 66 -0.48 8.04 -6.26
C THR A 66 -1.03 7.29 -5.04
N GLY A 67 -0.47 7.49 -3.86
CA GLY A 67 -0.93 6.89 -2.62
C GLY A 67 -2.38 7.24 -2.28
N LEU A 68 -2.76 8.53 -2.42
CA LEU A 68 -4.13 8.99 -2.24
C LEU A 68 -5.11 8.34 -3.24
N ALA A 69 -4.72 8.25 -4.52
CA ALA A 69 -5.52 7.62 -5.55
C ALA A 69 -5.73 6.12 -5.27
N ILE A 70 -4.66 5.40 -4.93
CA ILE A 70 -4.71 4.00 -4.50
C ILE A 70 -5.64 3.83 -3.31
N GLY A 71 -5.47 4.63 -2.25
CA GLY A 71 -6.28 4.55 -1.04
C GLY A 71 -7.78 4.73 -1.33
N LYS A 72 -8.13 5.68 -2.20
CA LYS A 72 -9.51 5.91 -2.62
C LYS A 72 -10.10 4.71 -3.37
N VAL A 73 -9.39 4.22 -4.40
CA VAL A 73 -9.84 3.09 -5.23
C VAL A 73 -9.99 1.82 -4.40
N VAL A 74 -9.01 1.52 -3.54
CA VAL A 74 -9.06 0.35 -2.66
C VAL A 74 -10.19 0.46 -1.64
N ALA A 75 -10.43 1.64 -1.06
CA ALA A 75 -11.55 1.84 -0.15
C ALA A 75 -12.91 1.61 -0.85
N GLU A 76 -13.08 2.10 -2.07
CA GLU A 76 -14.26 1.84 -2.90
C GLU A 76 -14.42 0.35 -3.22
N TRP A 77 -13.34 -0.31 -3.64
CA TRP A 77 -13.33 -1.73 -3.97
C TRP A 77 -13.68 -2.59 -2.75
N ASN A 78 -13.07 -2.31 -1.59
CA ASN A 78 -13.34 -3.01 -0.33
C ASN A 78 -14.79 -2.86 0.13
N ARG A 79 -15.41 -1.69 -0.09
CA ARG A 79 -16.84 -1.51 0.19
C ARG A 79 -17.71 -2.41 -0.68
N LYS A 80 -17.38 -2.54 -1.97
CA LYS A 80 -18.13 -3.38 -2.94
C LYS A 80 -17.98 -4.88 -2.68
N HIS A 81 -16.85 -5.32 -2.15
CA HIS A 81 -16.54 -6.74 -1.92
C HIS A 81 -16.60 -7.15 -0.45
N LYS A 82 -17.30 -6.37 0.38
CA LYS A 82 -17.41 -6.60 1.83
C LYS A 82 -17.94 -8.02 2.10
N GLY A 83 -17.18 -8.79 2.88
CA GLY A 83 -17.53 -10.17 3.24
C GLY A 83 -17.14 -11.24 2.22
N VAL A 84 -16.62 -10.83 1.06
CA VAL A 84 -16.13 -11.74 0.00
C VAL A 84 -14.61 -11.65 -0.15
N ALA A 85 -14.07 -10.44 -0.13
CA ALA A 85 -12.63 -10.23 -0.26
C ALA A 85 -12.20 -8.90 0.37
N ARG A 86 -10.91 -8.76 0.64
CA ARG A 86 -10.31 -7.52 1.15
C ARG A 86 -8.97 -7.25 0.49
N CYS A 87 -8.85 -6.08 -0.12
CA CYS A 87 -7.60 -5.55 -0.65
C CYS A 87 -6.89 -4.69 0.40
N VAL A 88 -5.59 -4.92 0.58
CA VAL A 88 -4.71 -4.19 1.48
C VAL A 88 -3.53 -3.63 0.66
N PRO A 89 -3.40 -2.29 0.53
CA PRO A 89 -2.32 -1.67 -0.23
C PRO A 89 -1.15 -1.29 0.69
N PHE A 90 0.06 -1.47 0.19
CA PHE A 90 1.32 -1.19 0.87
C PHE A 90 2.22 -0.32 -0.01
N ARG A 91 2.98 0.59 0.59
CA ARG A 91 4.13 1.21 -0.07
C ARG A 91 5.42 0.55 0.42
N MET A 92 6.22 0.05 -0.51
CA MET A 92 7.43 -0.70 -0.21
C MET A 92 8.68 0.17 -0.05
N GLY A 93 8.62 1.40 -0.57
CA GLY A 93 9.72 2.35 -0.64
C GLY A 93 9.87 2.88 -2.06
N GLY A 94 10.54 4.02 -2.23
CA GLY A 94 10.60 4.68 -3.53
C GLY A 94 9.20 4.91 -4.10
N ASP A 95 8.96 4.39 -5.29
CA ASP A 95 7.72 4.42 -6.05
C ASP A 95 7.04 3.04 -6.18
N GLU A 96 7.47 2.05 -5.40
CA GLU A 96 6.92 0.69 -5.43
C GLU A 96 5.74 0.51 -4.46
N PHE A 97 4.69 -0.15 -4.96
CA PHE A 97 3.48 -0.49 -4.23
C PHE A 97 3.16 -1.99 -4.36
N ILE A 98 2.62 -2.57 -3.29
CA ILE A 98 2.13 -3.95 -3.25
C ILE A 98 0.67 -3.97 -2.82
N PHE A 99 -0.09 -4.91 -3.38
CA PHE A 99 -1.48 -5.15 -3.05
C PHE A 99 -1.66 -6.62 -2.64
N ALA A 100 -2.26 -6.83 -1.47
CA ALA A 100 -2.73 -8.14 -1.03
C ALA A 100 -4.25 -8.19 -1.18
N VAL A 101 -4.78 -9.12 -1.98
CA VAL A 101 -6.21 -9.42 -2.02
C VAL A 101 -6.45 -10.71 -1.25
N LEU A 102 -7.03 -10.57 -0.07
CA LEU A 102 -7.38 -11.66 0.85
C LEU A 102 -8.79 -12.15 0.51
N VAL A 103 -8.94 -13.45 0.30
CA VAL A 103 -10.22 -14.13 0.04
C VAL A 103 -10.35 -15.25 1.09
N PRO A 104 -11.18 -15.04 2.14
CA PRO A 104 -11.43 -16.02 3.19
C PRO A 104 -12.34 -17.18 2.72
#